data_AF-A0AAW4ZV93-F1
#
_entry.id   AF-A0AAW4ZV93-F1
#
_cell.length_a   1.000
_cell.length_b   1.000
_cell.length_c   1.000
_cell.angle_alpha   90.00
_cell.angle_beta   90.00
_cell.angle_gamma   90.00
#
_symmetry.space_group_name_H-M   'P 1'
#
loop_
_entity.id
_entity.type
_entity.pdbx_description
1 polymer ?
#
loop_
_entity_poly.entity_id
_entity_poly.type
_entity_poly.pdbx_seq_one_letter_code
_entity_poly.pdbx_strand_id
1 'polypeptide(L)'
;MLIPFGLKDNVIYHINDVPNGRSCNCLCPSCNKPLVAKNRGEYKRHHFAHLIETDCVNYQTMTYLHQYAQQVIELEKRIIIPKFTYSPEVILIDGSVLVGQLIHFNESEVYFDTIENEYLWNKYRIDSLGLLKQRSLFIEITVTHKNDINKIIAIKKSNKPAIEIVLTSLHNSDRLYSDIEIKKAIFDSSNINWICHPKAMEKVEIALSQLRIEAENKNRLIQIKLEKYKQKEMLEKKQEEERLRNIVLAKQRYRNEIKDELIWLSTITESWIENYEIEKQSISPSFLKWVEIDKYQAFIGVEYQNDWIFECCREHWQALIIDFLYRIGGGVNIQVYDINRYINNHIKQNIHMARLNIAQYQAKKKAAANGSQSKSRFAWYLSREENNKIISPFVVVFKYLQYLVNQDILSNNNLVFQIKDKDIDSFKKRIIQQKKITIMVNKKLEQEKKERESQELLEKYQAQQLLARRKTISIEKREKRIEELIIFDTVIFDSCGGIGYRCCNCHFNLPKKTISTEFFCPICGVISEFTLEIITQDYLDTAKDRYRCNNKPLDSLISYPNE
;
A
#
# COMPACT_ATOMS: atom_id res chain seq x y z
N MET A 1 25.70 -60.80 -28.25
CA MET A 1 26.06 -59.43 -28.68
C MET A 1 25.52 -59.19 -30.09
N LEU A 2 24.92 -58.03 -30.36
CA LEU A 2 24.38 -57.66 -31.69
C LEU A 2 25.34 -56.70 -32.37
N ILE A 3 26.02 -57.15 -33.42
CA ILE A 3 27.13 -56.44 -34.07
C ILE A 3 26.60 -55.64 -35.27
N PRO A 4 26.72 -54.30 -35.32
CA PRO A 4 26.26 -53.49 -36.45
C PRO A 4 27.23 -53.44 -37.63
N PHE A 5 28.54 -53.56 -37.38
CA PHE A 5 29.58 -53.44 -38.40
C PHE A 5 30.45 -54.70 -38.51
N GLY A 6 30.66 -55.16 -39.74
CA GLY A 6 31.54 -56.27 -40.10
C GLY A 6 32.71 -55.80 -40.96
N LEU A 7 33.82 -56.53 -40.95
CA LEU A 7 35.02 -56.24 -41.74
C LEU A 7 35.09 -57.17 -42.96
N LYS A 8 35.33 -56.64 -44.14
CA LYS A 8 35.59 -57.42 -45.35
C LYS A 8 36.61 -56.69 -46.21
N ASP A 9 37.68 -57.37 -46.61
CA ASP A 9 38.74 -56.80 -47.45
C ASP A 9 39.29 -55.46 -46.90
N ASN A 10 39.50 -55.39 -45.57
CA ASN A 10 39.90 -54.20 -44.82
C ASN A 10 38.91 -53.01 -44.84
N VAL A 11 37.69 -53.21 -45.32
CA VAL A 11 36.62 -52.21 -45.34
C VAL A 11 35.55 -52.59 -44.31
N ILE A 12 35.10 -51.59 -43.55
CA ILE A 12 34.00 -51.72 -42.60
C ILE A 12 32.68 -51.63 -43.36
N TYR A 13 31.83 -52.65 -43.25
CA TYR A 13 30.48 -52.68 -43.81
C TYR A 13 29.45 -52.62 -42.70
N HIS A 14 28.40 -51.82 -42.91
CA HIS A 14 27.21 -51.87 -42.07
C HIS A 14 26.38 -53.11 -42.42
N ILE A 15 25.62 -53.63 -41.44
CA ILE A 15 24.83 -54.86 -41.61
C ILE A 15 23.81 -54.81 -42.76
N ASN A 16 23.31 -53.63 -43.13
CA ASN A 16 22.38 -53.47 -44.25
C ASN A 16 23.08 -53.45 -45.62
N ASP A 17 24.40 -53.25 -45.66
CA ASP A 17 25.17 -53.08 -46.89
C ASP A 17 25.76 -54.41 -47.41
N VAL A 18 25.33 -55.55 -46.85
CA VAL A 18 25.89 -56.88 -47.17
C VAL A 18 24.81 -57.93 -47.48
N PRO A 19 25.14 -58.97 -48.27
CA PRO A 19 24.25 -60.12 -48.48
C PRO A 19 23.85 -60.82 -47.16
N ASN A 20 22.60 -61.30 -47.07
CA ASN A 20 22.11 -62.01 -45.89
C ASN A 20 22.82 -63.37 -45.68
N GLY A 21 22.95 -63.79 -44.43
CA GLY A 21 23.49 -65.09 -44.05
C GLY A 21 25.01 -65.16 -44.19
N ARG A 22 25.52 -66.37 -44.46
CA ARG A 22 26.97 -66.63 -44.58
C ARG A 22 27.60 -65.99 -45.82
N SER A 23 26.77 -65.63 -46.79
CA SER A 23 27.20 -64.97 -48.03
C SER A 23 27.74 -63.54 -47.84
N CYS A 24 27.61 -62.96 -46.62
CA CYS A 24 28.20 -61.67 -46.31
C CYS A 24 29.73 -61.70 -46.38
N ASN A 25 30.35 -62.85 -46.10
CA ASN A 25 31.81 -63.04 -46.05
C ASN A 25 32.53 -62.00 -45.17
N CYS A 26 31.87 -61.53 -44.11
CA CYS A 26 32.44 -60.57 -43.17
C CYS A 26 33.11 -61.28 -41.99
N LEU A 27 34.16 -60.67 -41.48
CA LEU A 27 34.83 -61.01 -40.22
C LEU A 27 34.41 -60.03 -39.12
N CYS A 28 34.45 -60.47 -37.88
CA CYS A 28 34.31 -59.57 -36.74
C CYS A 28 35.58 -58.70 -36.64
N PRO A 29 35.49 -57.37 -36.71
CA PRO A 29 36.66 -56.50 -36.65
C PRO A 29 37.37 -56.51 -35.28
N SER A 30 36.79 -57.15 -34.26
CA SER A 30 37.39 -57.28 -32.91
C SER A 30 38.17 -58.59 -32.75
N CYS A 31 37.61 -59.72 -33.20
CA CYS A 31 38.22 -61.06 -32.99
C CYS A 31 38.61 -61.80 -34.28
N ASN A 32 38.39 -61.19 -35.45
CA ASN A 32 38.65 -61.75 -36.78
C ASN A 32 37.97 -63.08 -37.09
N LYS A 33 36.95 -63.49 -36.32
CA LYS A 33 36.15 -64.69 -36.59
C LYS A 33 35.05 -64.41 -37.63
N PRO A 34 34.66 -65.39 -38.46
CA PRO A 34 33.59 -65.22 -39.44
C PRO A 34 32.25 -64.82 -38.80
N LEU A 35 31.56 -63.91 -39.46
CA LEU A 35 30.22 -63.45 -39.10
C LEU A 35 29.17 -64.06 -40.03
N VAL A 36 27.93 -64.08 -39.56
CA VAL A 36 26.72 -64.34 -40.33
C VAL A 36 25.83 -63.11 -40.25
N ALA A 37 25.44 -62.54 -41.40
CA ALA A 37 24.52 -61.42 -41.45
C ALA A 37 23.09 -61.89 -41.17
N LYS A 38 22.39 -61.24 -40.24
CA LYS A 38 20.96 -61.45 -39.97
C LYS A 38 20.22 -60.15 -40.28
N ASN A 39 20.00 -59.87 -41.56
CA ASN A 39 19.45 -58.61 -42.06
C ASN A 39 18.16 -58.78 -42.89
N ARG A 40 17.45 -59.88 -42.67
CA ARG A 40 16.10 -60.15 -43.19
C ARG A 40 15.12 -60.54 -42.08
N GLY A 41 15.46 -60.26 -40.82
CA GLY A 41 14.63 -60.61 -39.67
C GLY A 41 13.56 -59.54 -39.44
N GLU A 42 12.30 -59.95 -39.34
CA GLU A 42 11.19 -59.02 -39.09
C GLU A 42 11.05 -58.61 -37.61
N TYR A 43 11.48 -59.47 -36.68
CA TYR A 43 11.27 -59.29 -35.23
C TYR A 43 12.52 -58.83 -34.46
N LYS A 44 13.72 -59.04 -35.00
CA LYS A 44 14.98 -58.64 -34.36
C LYS A 44 15.70 -57.66 -35.27
N ARG A 45 16.27 -56.60 -34.67
CA ARG A 45 17.09 -55.64 -35.42
C ARG A 45 18.17 -56.33 -36.23
N HIS A 46 18.47 -55.76 -37.40
CA HIS A 46 19.53 -56.27 -38.25
C HIS A 46 20.85 -56.26 -37.50
N HIS A 47 21.54 -57.40 -37.47
CA HIS A 47 22.85 -57.51 -36.84
C HIS A 47 23.68 -58.61 -37.49
N PHE A 48 24.99 -58.53 -37.33
CA PHE A 48 25.86 -59.66 -37.47
C PHE A 48 25.86 -60.49 -36.18
N ALA A 49 25.92 -61.81 -36.35
CA ALA A 49 26.23 -62.76 -35.29
C ALA A 49 27.51 -63.52 -35.65
N HIS A 50 28.24 -64.05 -34.67
CA HIS A 50 29.36 -64.93 -34.96
C HIS A 50 28.86 -66.26 -35.52
N LEU A 51 29.56 -66.77 -36.54
CA LEU A 51 29.25 -68.05 -37.16
C LEU A 51 29.56 -69.24 -36.23
N ILE A 52 30.56 -69.06 -35.36
CA ILE A 52 31.06 -70.05 -34.40
C ILE A 52 30.94 -69.43 -33.00
N GLU A 53 30.75 -70.24 -31.97
CA GLU A 53 30.83 -69.77 -30.59
C GLU A 53 32.18 -69.09 -30.31
N THR A 54 32.14 -67.97 -29.59
CA THR A 54 33.32 -67.15 -29.35
C THR A 54 33.12 -66.26 -28.13
N ASP A 55 34.20 -66.12 -27.35
CA ASP A 55 34.29 -65.21 -26.21
C ASP A 55 34.63 -63.77 -26.64
N CYS A 56 34.04 -63.29 -27.75
CA CYS A 56 34.27 -61.94 -28.24
C CYS A 56 33.61 -60.90 -27.30
N VAL A 57 34.38 -60.43 -26.32
CA VAL A 57 33.94 -59.46 -25.30
C VAL A 57 34.35 -58.01 -25.59
N ASN A 58 35.34 -57.77 -26.46
CA ASN A 58 35.95 -56.45 -26.67
C ASN A 58 35.52 -55.75 -27.98
N TYR A 59 34.27 -55.93 -28.42
CA TYR A 59 33.79 -55.25 -29.63
C TYR A 59 33.53 -53.77 -29.35
N GLN A 60 34.35 -52.90 -29.94
CA GLN A 60 34.30 -51.46 -29.74
C GLN A 60 33.43 -50.79 -30.81
N THR A 61 32.12 -50.88 -30.64
CA THR A 61 31.11 -50.38 -31.59
C THR A 61 31.38 -48.94 -32.07
N MET A 62 31.83 -48.06 -31.17
CA MET A 62 32.05 -46.64 -31.48
C MET A 62 33.29 -46.40 -32.33
N THR A 63 34.34 -47.19 -32.13
CA THR A 63 35.52 -47.18 -32.99
C THR A 63 35.14 -47.55 -34.42
N TYR A 64 34.27 -48.55 -34.61
CA TYR A 64 33.83 -48.96 -35.94
C TYR A 64 32.82 -47.99 -36.57
N LEU A 65 32.01 -47.28 -35.77
CA LEU A 65 31.19 -46.18 -36.25
C LEU A 65 32.06 -45.03 -36.78
N HIS A 66 33.13 -44.68 -36.06
CA HIS A 66 34.09 -43.66 -36.48
C HIS A 66 34.74 -44.02 -37.81
N GLN A 67 35.27 -45.24 -37.93
CA GLN A 67 35.84 -45.76 -39.18
C GLN A 67 34.83 -45.81 -40.33
N TYR A 68 33.60 -46.27 -40.06
CA TYR A 68 32.53 -46.27 -41.06
C TYR A 68 32.19 -44.85 -41.53
N ALA A 69 32.16 -43.87 -40.63
CA ALA A 69 31.93 -42.47 -40.98
C ALA A 69 33.06 -41.90 -41.86
N GLN A 70 34.33 -42.18 -41.54
CA GLN A 70 35.48 -41.80 -42.38
C GLN A 70 35.36 -42.37 -43.80
N GLN A 71 34.97 -43.65 -43.92
CA GLN A 71 34.76 -44.28 -45.23
C GLN A 71 33.58 -43.64 -45.99
N VAL A 72 32.46 -43.34 -45.31
CA VAL A 72 31.31 -42.67 -45.94
C VAL A 72 31.72 -41.31 -46.48
N ILE A 73 32.48 -40.52 -45.72
CA ILE A 73 32.98 -39.21 -46.17
C ILE A 73 33.94 -39.36 -47.34
N GLU A 74 34.85 -40.34 -47.29
CA GLU A 74 35.81 -40.62 -48.36
C GLU A 74 35.14 -41.06 -49.66
N LEU A 75 34.10 -41.89 -49.57
CA LEU A 75 33.32 -42.39 -50.71
C LEU A 75 32.46 -41.28 -51.33
N GLU A 76 31.71 -40.55 -50.51
CA GLU A 76 30.78 -39.52 -50.95
C GLU A 76 31.50 -38.22 -51.35
N LYS A 77 32.73 -38.02 -50.86
CA LYS A 77 33.58 -36.84 -51.07
C LYS A 77 32.83 -35.52 -50.87
N ARG A 78 31.89 -35.48 -49.93
CA ARG A 78 31.12 -34.27 -49.64
C ARG A 78 30.99 -34.06 -48.14
N ILE A 79 30.67 -32.85 -47.74
CA ILE A 79 30.26 -32.53 -46.37
C ILE A 79 29.34 -31.32 -46.35
N ILE A 80 28.53 -31.20 -45.31
CA ILE A 80 27.84 -29.95 -45.01
C ILE A 80 28.73 -29.08 -44.14
N ILE A 81 28.97 -27.85 -44.60
CA ILE A 81 29.60 -26.80 -43.82
C ILE A 81 28.49 -26.13 -43.00
N PRO A 82 28.57 -26.14 -41.66
CA PRO A 82 27.50 -25.63 -40.83
C PRO A 82 27.44 -24.10 -40.88
N LYS A 83 26.25 -23.54 -40.63
CA LYS A 83 26.09 -22.09 -40.49
C LYS A 83 26.94 -21.55 -39.34
N PHE A 84 27.40 -20.32 -39.46
CA PHE A 84 28.07 -19.59 -38.38
C PHE A 84 27.32 -18.29 -38.09
N THR A 85 27.05 -18.01 -36.82
CA THR A 85 26.39 -16.77 -36.38
C THR A 85 27.05 -16.25 -35.12
N TYR A 86 27.44 -14.98 -35.12
CA TYR A 86 28.04 -14.32 -33.97
C TYR A 86 27.66 -12.84 -33.93
N SER A 87 27.27 -12.35 -32.75
CA SER A 87 26.98 -10.94 -32.48
C SER A 87 28.10 -10.37 -31.60
N PRO A 88 28.98 -9.52 -32.13
CA PRO A 88 30.05 -8.89 -31.35
C PRO A 88 29.48 -7.93 -30.30
N GLU A 89 30.01 -7.97 -29.08
CA GLU A 89 29.54 -7.14 -27.96
C GLU A 89 30.70 -6.56 -27.13
N VAL A 90 30.54 -5.33 -26.63
CA VAL A 90 31.48 -4.64 -25.73
C VAL A 90 30.70 -3.94 -24.61
N ILE A 91 31.14 -4.09 -23.36
CA ILE A 91 30.51 -3.45 -22.19
C ILE A 91 31.13 -2.06 -21.96
N LEU A 92 30.29 -1.04 -21.76
CA LEU A 92 30.69 0.34 -21.46
C LEU A 92 30.88 0.55 -19.95
N ILE A 93 31.50 1.66 -19.54
CA ILE A 93 31.82 1.95 -18.13
C ILE A 93 30.58 2.17 -17.25
N ASP A 94 29.42 2.46 -17.86
CA ASP A 94 28.13 2.57 -17.16
C ASP A 94 27.35 1.24 -17.11
N GLY A 95 27.95 0.16 -17.60
CA GLY A 95 27.34 -1.17 -17.66
C GLY A 95 26.44 -1.43 -18.87
N SER A 96 26.21 -0.44 -19.73
CA SER A 96 25.46 -0.65 -20.98
C SER A 96 26.27 -1.47 -21.99
N VAL A 97 25.58 -2.22 -22.86
CA VAL A 97 26.21 -3.10 -23.86
C VAL A 97 26.12 -2.49 -25.24
N LEU A 98 27.26 -2.38 -25.92
CA LEU A 98 27.36 -2.01 -27.31
C LEU A 98 27.40 -3.26 -28.18
N VAL A 99 26.39 -3.43 -29.02
CA VAL A 99 26.24 -4.60 -29.91
C VAL A 99 26.61 -4.19 -31.34
N GLY A 100 27.47 -4.98 -31.98
CA GLY A 100 27.91 -4.78 -33.36
C GLY A 100 27.02 -5.47 -34.38
N GLN A 101 27.41 -5.37 -35.65
CA GLN A 101 26.71 -6.03 -36.73
C GLN A 101 26.79 -7.57 -36.61
N LEU A 102 25.66 -8.25 -36.84
CA LEU A 102 25.59 -9.71 -36.87
C LEU A 102 26.50 -10.26 -37.98
N ILE A 103 27.41 -11.15 -37.61
CA ILE A 103 28.25 -11.88 -38.55
C ILE A 103 27.58 -13.22 -38.83
N HIS A 104 27.18 -13.42 -40.07
CA HIS A 104 26.45 -14.60 -40.50
C HIS A 104 27.07 -15.24 -41.74
N PHE A 105 27.24 -16.55 -41.70
CA PHE A 105 27.59 -17.39 -42.84
C PHE A 105 26.55 -18.51 -42.94
N ASN A 106 25.96 -18.66 -44.13
CA ASN A 106 24.98 -19.71 -44.40
C ASN A 106 25.65 -21.08 -44.37
N GLU A 107 24.84 -22.11 -44.08
CA GLU A 107 25.24 -23.48 -44.34
C GLU A 107 25.44 -23.71 -45.85
N SER A 108 26.36 -24.61 -46.21
CA SER A 108 26.63 -24.93 -47.62
C SER A 108 27.14 -26.36 -47.76
N GLU A 109 26.79 -27.03 -48.84
CA GLU A 109 27.36 -28.32 -49.20
C GLU A 109 28.64 -28.13 -50.02
N VAL A 110 29.68 -28.89 -49.68
CA VAL A 110 30.98 -28.83 -50.35
C VAL A 110 31.36 -30.23 -50.82
N TYR A 111 31.82 -30.31 -52.07
CA TYR A 111 32.39 -31.52 -52.67
C TYR A 111 33.91 -31.37 -52.77
N PHE A 112 34.64 -32.44 -52.45
CA PHE A 112 36.09 -32.50 -52.44
C PHE A 112 36.62 -33.26 -53.66
N ASP A 113 37.81 -32.88 -54.11
CA ASP A 113 38.55 -33.63 -55.13
C ASP A 113 39.03 -34.97 -54.53
N THR A 114 39.57 -34.90 -53.31
CA THR A 114 40.05 -36.06 -52.53
C THR A 114 39.78 -35.90 -51.04
N ILE A 115 39.67 -37.03 -50.35
CA ILE A 115 39.65 -37.14 -48.89
C ILE A 115 40.83 -38.02 -48.48
N GLU A 116 41.66 -37.54 -47.57
CA GLU A 116 42.75 -38.32 -46.98
C GLU A 116 42.40 -38.63 -45.51
N ASN A 117 42.07 -39.88 -45.23
CA ASN A 117 41.78 -40.33 -43.86
C ASN A 117 43.07 -40.47 -43.05
N GLU A 118 42.96 -40.21 -41.74
CA GLU A 118 44.03 -40.41 -40.76
C GLU A 118 45.29 -39.57 -41.04
N TYR A 119 45.06 -38.36 -41.56
CA TYR A 119 46.09 -37.42 -42.01
C TYR A 119 46.97 -36.93 -40.85
N LEU A 120 48.29 -37.10 -40.99
CA LEU A 120 49.25 -36.61 -40.00
C LEU A 120 49.57 -35.12 -40.24
N TRP A 121 49.03 -34.25 -39.38
CA TRP A 121 49.35 -32.83 -39.36
C TRP A 121 50.27 -32.48 -38.17
N ASN A 122 51.54 -32.19 -38.45
CA ASN A 122 52.59 -32.03 -37.44
C ASN A 122 52.67 -33.28 -36.55
N LYS A 123 52.34 -33.16 -35.25
CA LYS A 123 52.25 -34.27 -34.29
C LYS A 123 50.82 -34.78 -34.05
N TYR A 124 49.82 -34.16 -34.68
CA TYR A 124 48.41 -34.48 -34.48
C TYR A 124 47.89 -35.28 -35.66
N ARG A 125 47.16 -36.35 -35.39
CA ARG A 125 46.42 -37.11 -36.39
C ARG A 125 45.04 -36.49 -36.56
N ILE A 126 44.70 -36.04 -37.76
CA ILE A 126 43.40 -35.52 -38.16
C ILE A 126 42.59 -36.67 -38.74
N ASP A 127 41.31 -36.80 -38.37
CA ASP A 127 40.51 -37.95 -38.80
C ASP A 127 40.33 -37.98 -40.32
N SER A 128 40.00 -36.85 -40.95
CA SER A 128 39.98 -36.72 -42.41
C SER A 128 40.42 -35.33 -42.86
N LEU A 129 41.21 -35.28 -43.94
CA LEU A 129 41.57 -34.06 -44.66
C LEU A 129 40.81 -34.02 -45.99
N GLY A 130 39.90 -33.07 -46.15
CA GLY A 130 39.25 -32.81 -47.42
C GLY A 130 40.02 -31.80 -48.25
N LEU A 131 40.34 -32.12 -49.50
CA LEU A 131 41.04 -31.25 -50.45
C LEU A 131 40.12 -30.80 -51.58
N LEU A 132 40.09 -29.49 -51.83
CA LEU A 132 39.34 -28.89 -52.92
C LEU A 132 40.18 -27.77 -53.57
N LYS A 133 40.67 -28.01 -54.79
CA LYS A 133 41.61 -27.15 -55.49
C LYS A 133 42.85 -26.86 -54.62
N GLN A 134 43.05 -25.61 -54.22
CA GLN A 134 44.14 -25.18 -53.34
C GLN A 134 43.70 -25.00 -51.88
N ARG A 135 42.49 -25.46 -51.53
CA ARG A 135 41.93 -25.32 -50.19
C ARG A 135 41.84 -26.68 -49.52
N SER A 136 41.91 -26.66 -48.19
CA SER A 136 41.75 -27.85 -47.38
C SER A 136 40.83 -27.59 -46.19
N LEU A 137 40.19 -28.66 -45.72
CA LEU A 137 39.34 -28.68 -44.53
C LEU A 137 39.73 -29.87 -43.65
N PHE A 138 40.02 -29.61 -42.39
CA PHE A 138 40.15 -30.67 -41.39
C PHE A 138 38.75 -31.08 -40.93
N ILE A 139 38.51 -32.38 -40.89
CA ILE A 139 37.25 -32.97 -40.46
C ILE A 139 37.59 -33.92 -39.32
N GLU A 140 37.06 -33.63 -38.14
CA GLU A 140 37.16 -34.48 -36.96
C GLU A 140 35.83 -35.18 -36.72
N ILE A 141 35.85 -36.40 -36.21
CA ILE A 141 34.66 -37.19 -35.94
C ILE A 141 34.64 -37.59 -34.47
N THR A 142 33.63 -37.10 -33.76
CA THR A 142 33.44 -37.39 -32.33
C THR A 142 32.32 -38.39 -32.13
N VAL A 143 32.66 -39.59 -31.65
CA VAL A 143 31.69 -40.64 -31.29
C VAL A 143 31.44 -40.69 -29.78
N THR A 144 32.42 -41.09 -28.97
CA THR A 144 32.28 -41.14 -27.50
C THR A 144 33.29 -40.26 -26.80
N HIS A 145 34.47 -40.07 -27.40
CA HIS A 145 35.54 -39.26 -26.86
C HIS A 145 35.58 -37.93 -27.60
N LYS A 146 35.60 -36.84 -26.84
CA LYS A 146 35.79 -35.49 -27.39
C LYS A 146 37.21 -35.38 -27.96
N ASN A 147 37.34 -34.52 -28.97
CA ASN A 147 38.64 -34.13 -29.49
C ASN A 147 39.59 -33.57 -28.41
N ASP A 148 40.88 -33.88 -28.54
CA ASP A 148 41.93 -33.34 -27.64
C ASP A 148 41.96 -31.81 -27.71
N ILE A 149 41.86 -31.17 -26.54
CA ILE A 149 41.89 -29.71 -26.40
C ILE A 149 43.18 -29.12 -26.96
N ASN A 150 44.33 -29.78 -26.78
CA ASN A 150 45.61 -29.28 -27.30
C ASN A 150 45.63 -29.26 -28.83
N LYS A 151 45.02 -30.28 -29.46
CA LYS A 151 44.83 -30.36 -30.90
C LYS A 151 43.93 -29.24 -31.41
N ILE A 152 42.76 -29.03 -30.77
CA ILE A 152 41.84 -27.93 -31.10
C ILE A 152 42.54 -26.56 -31.00
N ILE A 153 43.30 -26.32 -29.92
CA ILE A 153 44.06 -25.08 -29.74
C ILE A 153 45.09 -24.91 -30.85
N ALA A 154 45.82 -25.97 -31.22
CA ALA A 154 46.80 -25.92 -32.30
C ALA A 154 46.14 -25.59 -33.65
N ILE A 155 45.03 -26.25 -33.99
CA ILE A 155 44.25 -25.98 -35.22
C ILE A 155 43.84 -24.51 -35.29
N LYS A 156 43.26 -23.98 -34.19
CA LYS A 156 42.85 -22.56 -34.10
C LYS A 156 44.03 -21.60 -34.24
N LYS A 157 45.14 -21.85 -33.53
CA LYS A 157 46.35 -21.01 -33.60
C LYS A 157 46.98 -20.98 -34.99
N SER A 158 46.96 -22.10 -35.70
CA SER A 158 47.44 -22.19 -37.09
C SER A 158 46.43 -21.72 -38.14
N ASN A 159 45.27 -21.21 -37.70
CA ASN A 159 44.18 -20.71 -38.54
C ASN A 159 43.74 -21.71 -39.64
N LYS A 160 43.70 -23.01 -39.29
CA LYS A 160 43.32 -24.07 -40.22
C LYS A 160 41.80 -24.25 -40.22
N PRO A 161 41.11 -24.20 -41.38
CA PRO A 161 39.69 -24.49 -41.46
C PRO A 161 39.41 -25.89 -40.94
N ALA A 162 38.50 -26.00 -39.96
CA ALA A 162 38.24 -27.27 -39.32
C ALA A 162 36.81 -27.37 -38.80
N ILE A 163 36.20 -28.53 -39.01
CA ILE A 163 34.88 -28.90 -38.49
C ILE A 163 34.95 -30.19 -37.67
N GLU A 164 33.98 -30.35 -36.79
CA GLU A 164 33.77 -31.55 -35.99
C GLU A 164 32.38 -32.11 -36.29
N ILE A 165 32.32 -33.37 -36.74
CA ILE A 165 31.09 -34.13 -36.90
C ILE A 165 30.85 -34.91 -35.60
N VAL A 166 29.76 -34.60 -34.91
CA VAL A 166 29.41 -35.17 -33.61
C VAL A 166 28.34 -36.26 -33.79
N LEU A 167 28.76 -37.51 -33.66
CA LEU A 167 27.93 -38.70 -33.82
C LEU A 167 27.58 -39.37 -32.49
N THR A 168 27.82 -38.69 -31.37
CA THR A 168 27.55 -39.19 -30.00
C THR A 168 26.11 -39.63 -29.79
N SER A 169 25.15 -39.03 -30.49
CA SER A 169 23.73 -39.37 -30.43
C SER A 169 23.39 -40.77 -30.97
N LEU A 170 24.28 -41.38 -31.75
CA LEU A 170 24.13 -42.74 -32.26
C LEU A 170 24.60 -43.79 -31.25
N HIS A 171 25.35 -43.39 -30.21
CA HIS A 171 25.77 -44.30 -29.14
C HIS A 171 24.54 -44.83 -28.39
N ASN A 172 24.48 -46.15 -28.17
CA ASN A 172 23.34 -46.83 -27.53
C ASN A 172 21.96 -46.56 -28.17
N SER A 173 21.93 -46.13 -29.44
CA SER A 173 20.69 -45.88 -30.19
C SER A 173 20.43 -46.98 -31.22
N ASP A 174 19.16 -47.32 -31.44
CA ASP A 174 18.77 -48.24 -32.53
C ASP A 174 19.08 -47.67 -33.92
N ARG A 175 19.25 -46.34 -34.03
CA ARG A 175 19.69 -45.65 -35.26
C ARG A 175 21.02 -46.17 -35.78
N LEU A 176 21.87 -46.74 -34.91
CA LEU A 176 23.14 -47.36 -35.27
C LEU A 176 22.99 -48.60 -36.17
N TYR A 177 21.82 -49.24 -36.17
CA TYR A 177 21.54 -50.40 -37.01
C TYR A 177 20.82 -50.02 -38.32
N SER A 178 20.87 -48.74 -38.67
CA SER A 178 20.39 -48.18 -39.94
C SER A 178 21.50 -47.35 -40.59
N ASP A 179 21.99 -47.83 -41.73
CA ASP A 179 22.97 -47.11 -42.56
C ASP A 179 22.44 -45.75 -43.01
N ILE A 180 21.14 -45.68 -43.34
CA ILE A 180 20.46 -44.44 -43.72
C ILE A 180 20.51 -43.42 -42.59
N GLU A 181 20.25 -43.82 -41.35
CA GLU A 181 20.28 -42.91 -40.20
C GLU A 181 21.71 -42.48 -39.85
N ILE A 182 22.70 -43.36 -39.98
CA ILE A 182 24.12 -42.99 -39.82
C ILE A 182 24.54 -41.98 -40.88
N LYS A 183 24.25 -42.24 -42.17
CA LYS A 183 24.57 -41.33 -43.28
C LYS A 183 23.87 -39.98 -43.13
N LYS A 184 22.59 -39.98 -42.73
CA LYS A 184 21.88 -38.74 -42.39
C LYS A 184 22.61 -37.98 -41.28
N ALA A 185 23.00 -38.66 -40.19
CA ALA A 185 23.68 -38.01 -39.08
C ALA A 185 25.04 -37.40 -39.47
N ILE A 186 25.81 -38.06 -40.34
CA ILE A 186 27.11 -37.58 -40.86
C ILE A 186 26.94 -36.29 -41.67
N PHE A 187 25.86 -36.17 -42.45
CA PHE A 187 25.60 -35.03 -43.33
C PHE A 187 24.54 -34.05 -42.79
N ASP A 188 24.16 -34.17 -41.52
CA ASP A 188 23.22 -33.26 -40.88
C ASP A 188 23.99 -32.07 -40.29
N SER A 189 23.68 -30.85 -40.74
CA SER A 189 24.36 -29.63 -40.28
C SER A 189 24.25 -29.42 -38.77
N SER A 190 23.21 -29.97 -38.13
CA SER A 190 23.04 -29.89 -36.67
C SER A 190 24.05 -30.72 -35.87
N ASN A 191 24.67 -31.72 -36.50
CA ASN A 191 25.73 -32.54 -35.91
C ASN A 191 27.13 -31.98 -36.22
N ILE A 192 27.25 -30.91 -37.01
CA ILE A 192 28.54 -30.41 -37.46
C ILE A 192 28.83 -29.06 -36.80
N ASN A 193 29.94 -28.98 -36.08
CA ASN A 193 30.38 -27.77 -35.41
C ASN A 193 31.66 -27.23 -36.04
N TRP A 194 31.79 -25.91 -36.07
CA TRP A 194 33.07 -25.28 -36.42
C TRP A 194 34.07 -25.46 -35.27
N ILE A 195 35.20 -26.10 -35.56
CA ILE A 195 36.39 -26.00 -34.70
C ILE A 195 37.09 -24.68 -34.97
N CYS A 196 37.29 -24.33 -36.25
CA CYS A 196 37.88 -23.07 -36.65
C CYS A 196 37.31 -22.64 -38.00
N HIS A 197 36.71 -21.44 -38.04
CA HIS A 197 36.24 -20.79 -39.26
C HIS A 197 37.07 -19.52 -39.52
N PRO A 198 38.23 -19.62 -40.23
CA PRO A 198 39.16 -18.51 -40.40
C PRO A 198 38.52 -17.19 -40.87
N LYS A 199 37.72 -17.24 -41.95
CA LYS A 199 37.05 -16.04 -42.49
C LYS A 199 36.01 -15.42 -41.56
N ALA A 200 35.35 -16.23 -40.73
CA ALA A 200 34.38 -15.72 -39.78
C ALA A 200 35.11 -15.05 -38.61
N MET A 201 36.17 -15.68 -38.09
CA MET A 201 37.00 -15.12 -37.03
C MET A 201 37.66 -13.81 -37.43
N GLU A 202 38.15 -13.69 -38.67
CA GLU A 202 38.67 -12.43 -39.21
C GLU A 202 37.61 -11.30 -39.16
N LYS A 203 36.37 -11.58 -39.62
CA LYS A 203 35.27 -10.62 -39.52
C LYS A 203 34.93 -10.26 -38.06
N VAL A 204 34.97 -11.24 -37.16
CA VAL A 204 34.72 -11.05 -35.73
C VAL A 204 35.77 -10.12 -35.11
N GLU A 205 37.04 -10.34 -35.40
CA GLU A 205 38.15 -9.52 -34.90
C GLU A 205 38.06 -8.08 -35.41
N ILE A 206 37.76 -7.88 -36.69
CA ILE A 206 37.56 -6.55 -37.27
C ILE A 206 36.37 -5.85 -36.60
N ALA A 207 35.23 -6.53 -36.47
CA ALA A 207 34.03 -5.94 -35.85
C ALA A 207 34.26 -5.59 -34.37
N LEU A 208 34.93 -6.46 -33.61
CA LEU A 208 35.30 -6.19 -32.22
C LEU A 208 36.29 -5.02 -32.10
N SER A 209 37.25 -4.91 -33.02
CA SER A 209 38.19 -3.77 -33.05
C SER A 209 37.45 -2.45 -33.25
N GLN A 210 36.52 -2.39 -34.22
CA GLN A 210 35.71 -1.21 -34.48
C GLN A 210 34.81 -0.85 -33.28
N LEU A 211 34.14 -1.85 -32.68
CA LEU A 211 33.32 -1.66 -31.49
C LEU A 211 34.12 -1.12 -30.30
N ARG A 212 35.35 -1.56 -30.11
CA ARG A 212 36.22 -1.07 -29.02
C ARG A 212 36.55 0.42 -29.18
N ILE A 213 36.81 0.87 -30.40
CA ILE A 213 37.04 2.28 -30.71
C ILE A 213 35.77 3.10 -30.42
N GLU A 214 34.60 2.60 -30.84
CA GLU A 214 33.32 3.26 -30.54
C GLU A 214 33.05 3.30 -29.03
N ALA A 215 33.31 2.21 -28.32
CA ALA A 215 33.17 2.12 -26.88
C ALA A 215 34.06 3.12 -26.14
N GLU A 216 35.32 3.29 -26.57
CA GLU A 216 36.23 4.28 -26.00
C GLU A 216 35.69 5.71 -26.15
N ASN A 217 35.18 6.06 -27.34
CA ASN A 217 34.56 7.36 -27.58
C ASN A 217 33.33 7.60 -26.70
N LYS A 218 32.44 6.59 -26.56
CA LYS A 218 31.27 6.68 -25.70
C LYS A 218 31.66 6.78 -24.22
N ASN A 219 32.62 5.98 -23.78
CA ASN A 219 33.13 6.00 -22.41
C ASN A 219 33.70 7.38 -22.04
N ARG A 220 34.40 8.05 -22.95
CA ARG A 220 34.88 9.42 -22.72
C ARG A 220 33.73 10.40 -22.46
N LEU A 221 32.64 10.31 -23.21
CA LEU A 221 31.45 11.15 -23.00
C LEU A 221 30.73 10.83 -21.69
N ILE A 222 30.63 9.55 -21.34
CA ILE A 222 30.03 9.10 -20.07
C ILE A 222 30.86 9.63 -18.88
N GLN A 223 32.18 9.52 -18.96
CA GLN A 223 33.10 10.00 -17.93
C GLN A 223 32.93 11.50 -17.65
N ILE A 224 32.85 12.32 -18.71
CA ILE A 224 32.63 13.77 -18.59
C ILE A 224 31.29 14.08 -17.89
N LYS A 225 30.23 13.32 -18.20
CA LYS A 225 28.93 13.48 -17.54
C LYS A 225 29.01 13.13 -16.05
N LEU A 226 29.66 12.01 -15.72
CA LEU A 226 29.84 11.57 -14.33
C LEU A 226 30.63 12.58 -13.50
N GLU A 227 31.69 13.17 -14.07
CA GLU A 227 32.48 14.21 -13.41
C GLU A 227 31.66 15.48 -13.15
N LYS A 228 30.86 15.93 -14.12
CA LYS A 228 29.94 17.07 -13.93
C LYS A 228 28.93 16.82 -12.81
N TYR A 229 28.37 15.61 -12.72
CA TYR A 229 27.45 15.25 -11.63
C TYR A 229 28.14 15.29 -10.27
N LYS A 230 29.35 14.70 -10.16
CA LYS A 230 30.13 14.74 -8.92
C LYS A 230 30.49 16.17 -8.49
N GLN A 231 30.85 17.03 -9.44
CA GLN A 231 31.14 18.44 -9.14
C GLN A 231 29.91 19.19 -8.61
N LYS A 232 28.74 18.97 -9.23
CA LYS A 232 27.49 19.57 -8.79
C LYS A 232 27.12 19.13 -7.36
N GLU A 233 27.22 17.84 -7.07
CA GLU A 233 26.95 17.28 -5.74
C GLU A 233 27.89 17.86 -4.66
N MET A 234 29.19 17.98 -4.97
CA MET A 234 30.16 18.62 -4.07
C MET A 234 29.82 20.09 -3.80
N LEU A 235 29.40 20.83 -4.83
CA LEU A 235 29.01 22.23 -4.69
C LEU A 235 27.77 22.38 -3.81
N GLU A 236 26.73 21.57 -4.04
CA GLU A 236 25.50 21.57 -3.24
C GLU A 236 25.78 21.23 -1.78
N LYS A 237 26.63 20.22 -1.52
CA LYS A 237 27.06 19.88 -0.16
C LYS A 237 27.79 21.04 0.51
N LYS A 238 28.71 21.70 -0.19
CA LYS A 238 29.44 22.86 0.34
C LYS A 238 28.50 24.03 0.67
N GLN A 239 27.52 24.30 -0.20
CA GLN A 239 26.51 25.35 0.02
C GLN A 239 25.64 25.05 1.23
N GLU A 240 25.21 23.79 1.43
CA GLU A 240 24.41 23.41 2.59
C GLU A 240 25.24 23.49 3.89
N GLU A 241 26.50 23.06 3.88
CA GLU A 241 27.41 23.24 5.03
C GLU A 241 27.63 24.71 5.39
N GLU A 242 27.78 25.58 4.39
CA GLU A 242 27.89 27.02 4.59
C GLU A 242 26.59 27.62 5.15
N ARG A 243 25.44 27.21 4.62
CA ARG A 243 24.12 27.61 5.12
C ARG A 243 23.93 27.19 6.59
N LEU A 244 24.26 25.96 6.95
CA LEU A 244 24.17 25.47 8.34
C LEU A 244 25.11 26.26 9.26
N ARG A 245 26.35 26.52 8.83
CA ARG A 245 27.29 27.39 9.56
C ARG A 245 26.71 28.78 9.78
N ASN A 246 26.15 29.40 8.75
CA ASN A 246 25.53 30.72 8.84
C ASN A 246 24.34 30.74 9.81
N ILE A 247 23.51 29.67 9.84
CA ILE A 247 22.43 29.53 10.82
C ILE A 247 22.98 29.47 12.24
N VAL A 248 24.04 28.67 12.49
CA VAL A 248 24.66 28.55 13.81
C VAL A 248 25.24 29.89 14.28
N LEU A 249 26.00 30.57 13.43
CA LEU A 249 26.55 31.89 13.73
C LEU A 249 25.45 32.92 14.00
N ALA A 250 24.38 32.90 13.22
CA ALA A 250 23.23 33.76 13.45
C ALA A 250 22.56 33.46 14.81
N LYS A 251 22.36 32.18 15.17
CA LYS A 251 21.84 31.80 16.49
C LYS A 251 22.71 32.36 17.62
N GLN A 252 24.03 32.19 17.52
CA GLN A 252 24.97 32.68 18.52
C GLN A 252 24.91 34.21 18.66
N ARG A 253 24.90 34.95 17.55
CA ARG A 253 24.77 36.41 17.57
C ARG A 253 23.51 36.86 18.30
N TYR A 254 22.34 36.31 17.93
CA TYR A 254 21.07 36.68 18.58
C TYR A 254 21.02 36.30 20.05
N ARG A 255 21.61 35.17 20.45
CA ARG A 255 21.71 34.79 21.86
C ARG A 255 22.61 35.73 22.64
N ASN A 256 23.72 36.17 22.04
CA ASN A 256 24.64 37.11 22.69
C ASN A 256 23.99 38.48 22.95
N GLU A 257 23.08 38.95 22.09
CA GLU A 257 22.36 40.22 22.28
C GLU A 257 21.43 40.23 23.53
N ILE A 258 21.02 39.05 24.02
CA ILE A 258 20.17 38.87 25.20
C ILE A 258 20.81 37.94 26.26
N LYS A 259 22.14 37.89 26.29
CA LYS A 259 22.90 36.93 27.11
C LYS A 259 22.55 37.04 28.59
N ASP A 260 22.51 38.26 29.12
CA ASP A 260 22.26 38.53 30.54
C ASP A 260 20.83 38.13 30.91
N GLU A 261 19.86 38.40 30.04
CA GLU A 261 18.47 37.97 30.25
C GLU A 261 18.32 36.46 30.23
N LEU A 262 19.09 35.73 29.40
CA LEU A 262 19.04 34.27 29.37
C LEU A 262 19.67 33.65 30.62
N ILE A 263 20.74 34.26 31.14
CA ILE A 263 21.33 33.87 32.43
C ILE A 263 20.29 34.10 33.53
N TRP A 264 19.68 35.29 33.59
CA TRP A 264 18.60 35.59 34.53
C TRP A 264 17.40 34.63 34.41
N LEU A 265 16.96 34.32 33.19
CA LEU A 265 15.85 33.37 32.94
C LEU A 265 16.15 31.99 33.51
N SER A 266 17.42 31.59 33.55
CA SER A 266 17.86 30.31 34.12
C SER A 266 17.85 30.28 35.65
N THR A 267 17.91 31.43 36.33
CA THR A 267 17.88 31.50 37.80
C THR A 267 16.46 31.49 38.37
N ILE A 268 15.43 31.69 37.53
CA ILE A 268 14.04 31.68 37.97
C ILE A 268 13.64 30.26 38.35
N THR A 269 13.32 30.10 39.63
CA THR A 269 12.80 28.89 40.26
C THR A 269 11.52 29.23 41.01
N GLU A 270 10.76 28.23 41.48
CA GLU A 270 9.56 28.47 42.29
C GLU A 270 9.88 29.30 43.55
N SER A 271 10.96 28.98 44.25
CA SER A 271 11.41 29.76 45.41
C SER A 271 11.82 31.20 45.07
N TRP A 272 12.41 31.43 43.89
CA TRP A 272 12.69 32.79 43.43
C TRP A 272 11.39 33.59 43.22
N ILE A 273 10.37 32.97 42.62
CA ILE A 273 9.07 33.60 42.39
C ILE A 273 8.40 33.94 43.72
N GLU A 274 8.40 33.02 44.68
CA GLU A 274 7.83 33.24 46.02
C GLU A 274 8.48 34.44 46.73
N ASN A 275 9.81 34.50 46.74
CA ASN A 275 10.54 35.62 47.33
C ASN A 275 10.22 36.95 46.61
N TYR A 276 10.16 36.92 45.28
CA TYR A 276 9.83 38.10 44.50
C TYR A 276 8.40 38.59 44.74
N GLU A 277 7.43 37.69 44.92
CA GLU A 277 6.06 38.05 45.33
C GLU A 277 6.01 38.73 46.69
N ILE A 278 6.83 38.31 47.65
CA ILE A 278 6.95 38.96 48.97
C ILE A 278 7.53 40.38 48.80
N GLU A 279 8.60 40.54 48.02
CA GLU A 279 9.21 41.86 47.76
C GLU A 279 8.20 42.85 47.17
N LYS A 280 7.35 42.38 46.24
CA LYS A 280 6.33 43.22 45.57
C LYS A 280 5.27 43.78 46.52
N GLN A 281 5.05 43.18 47.69
CA GLN A 281 4.09 43.71 48.68
C GLN A 281 4.48 45.11 49.18
N SER A 282 5.76 45.45 49.13
CA SER A 282 6.27 46.77 49.51
C SER A 282 6.13 47.83 48.40
N ILE A 283 5.78 47.43 47.18
CA ILE A 283 5.68 48.33 46.02
C ILE A 283 4.29 48.96 45.95
N SER A 284 4.25 50.29 45.97
CA SER A 284 3.02 51.08 45.78
C SER A 284 3.02 51.78 44.42
N PRO A 285 2.29 51.26 43.41
CA PRO A 285 2.19 51.90 42.10
C PRO A 285 1.50 53.27 42.17
N SER A 286 1.90 54.19 41.29
CA SER A 286 1.37 55.57 41.27
C SER A 286 -0.14 55.65 40.99
N PHE A 287 -0.71 54.64 40.30
CA PHE A 287 -2.14 54.60 39.98
C PHE A 287 -3.05 54.35 41.18
N LEU A 288 -2.52 53.88 42.30
CA LEU A 288 -3.28 53.74 43.54
C LEU A 288 -3.75 55.09 44.09
N LYS A 289 -3.24 56.21 43.57
CA LYS A 289 -3.76 57.55 43.85
C LYS A 289 -5.17 57.79 43.30
N TRP A 290 -5.62 57.00 42.32
CA TRP A 290 -6.93 57.17 41.67
C TRP A 290 -7.70 55.86 41.46
N VAL A 291 -7.13 54.72 41.84
CA VAL A 291 -7.78 53.40 41.80
C VAL A 291 -8.01 52.93 43.22
N GLU A 292 -9.28 52.77 43.60
CA GLU A 292 -9.68 52.26 44.91
C GLU A 292 -9.79 50.73 44.87
N ILE A 293 -8.85 50.04 45.51
CA ILE A 293 -8.75 48.56 45.50
C ILE A 293 -9.98 47.93 46.17
N ASP A 294 -10.41 48.47 47.32
CA ASP A 294 -11.50 47.92 48.14
C ASP A 294 -12.83 47.84 47.38
N LYS A 295 -13.04 48.73 46.40
CA LYS A 295 -14.22 48.71 45.53
C LYS A 295 -14.34 47.42 44.72
N TYR A 296 -13.22 46.78 44.41
CA TYR A 296 -13.14 45.63 43.52
C TYR A 296 -12.74 44.33 44.22
N GLN A 297 -12.70 44.31 45.56
CA GLN A 297 -12.19 43.18 46.38
C GLN A 297 -12.77 41.80 46.00
N ALA A 298 -14.02 41.74 45.51
CA ALA A 298 -14.67 40.49 45.10
C ALA A 298 -14.15 39.88 43.78
N PHE A 299 -13.37 40.63 42.99
CA PHE A 299 -12.95 40.24 41.63
C PHE A 299 -11.44 40.36 41.40
N ILE A 300 -10.70 40.65 42.47
CA ILE A 300 -9.25 40.80 42.48
C ILE A 300 -8.64 39.74 43.41
N GLY A 301 -7.31 39.59 43.39
CA GLY A 301 -6.61 38.54 44.13
C GLY A 301 -6.64 37.18 43.43
N VAL A 302 -7.08 37.13 42.17
CA VAL A 302 -7.15 35.89 41.40
C VAL A 302 -5.75 35.42 41.04
N GLU A 303 -5.41 34.21 41.45
CA GLU A 303 -4.11 33.62 41.14
C GLU A 303 -4.04 33.14 39.70
N TYR A 304 -3.02 33.60 38.98
CA TYR A 304 -2.63 33.02 37.71
C TYR A 304 -1.19 32.61 37.73
N GLN A 305 -0.93 31.39 37.24
CA GLN A 305 0.42 30.97 36.92
C GLN A 305 1.07 32.02 36.02
N ASN A 306 2.17 32.61 36.51
CA ASN A 306 3.02 33.59 35.82
C ASN A 306 2.59 35.07 35.86
N ASP A 307 1.66 35.48 36.73
CA ASP A 307 1.32 36.90 36.93
C ASP A 307 2.42 37.71 37.62
N TRP A 308 3.43 37.04 38.17
CA TRP A 308 4.58 37.64 38.85
C TRP A 308 5.36 38.65 38.01
N ILE A 309 5.24 38.62 36.68
CA ILE A 309 5.92 39.51 35.73
C ILE A 309 5.64 41.01 35.92
N PHE A 310 4.53 41.37 36.59
CA PHE A 310 4.18 42.75 36.90
C PHE A 310 4.81 43.18 38.22
N GLU A 311 5.46 44.35 38.24
CA GLU A 311 6.13 44.91 39.44
C GLU A 311 5.12 45.54 40.41
N CYS A 312 4.07 44.80 40.78
CA CYS A 312 3.08 45.18 41.79
C CYS A 312 2.32 43.94 42.28
N CYS A 313 1.59 44.08 43.40
CA CYS A 313 0.67 43.06 43.90
C CYS A 313 -0.40 42.72 42.86
N ARG A 314 -0.90 41.49 42.89
CA ARG A 314 -1.88 41.01 41.92
C ARG A 314 -3.19 41.80 41.96
N GLU A 315 -3.60 42.18 43.16
CA GLU A 315 -4.78 42.99 43.45
C GLU A 315 -4.69 44.34 42.74
N HIS A 316 -3.49 44.93 42.67
CA HIS A 316 -3.27 46.26 42.10
C HIS A 316 -3.49 46.26 40.58
N TRP A 317 -2.86 45.35 39.84
CA TRP A 317 -3.02 45.32 38.37
C TRP A 317 -4.41 44.85 37.96
N GLN A 318 -5.01 43.94 38.73
CA GLN A 318 -6.38 43.47 38.51
C GLN A 318 -7.40 44.60 38.75
N ALA A 319 -7.24 45.35 39.85
CA ALA A 319 -8.06 46.53 40.13
C ALA A 319 -7.90 47.61 39.04
N LEU A 320 -6.68 47.85 38.56
CA LEU A 320 -6.43 48.81 37.48
C LEU A 320 -7.17 48.44 36.18
N ILE A 321 -7.22 47.15 35.83
CA ILE A 321 -7.96 46.67 34.66
C ILE A 321 -9.46 46.92 34.84
N ILE A 322 -10.02 46.52 35.98
CA ILE A 322 -11.45 46.70 36.24
C ILE A 322 -11.81 48.20 36.22
N ASP A 323 -11.00 49.03 36.88
CA ASP A 323 -11.22 50.47 36.94
C ASP A 323 -11.18 51.11 35.55
N PHE A 324 -10.19 50.74 34.73
CA PHE A 324 -10.10 51.18 33.34
C PHE A 324 -11.32 50.79 32.52
N LEU A 325 -11.81 49.55 32.66
CA LEU A 325 -12.99 49.07 31.94
C LEU A 325 -14.26 49.84 32.33
N TYR A 326 -14.46 50.15 33.61
CA TYR A 326 -15.59 50.99 34.05
C TYR A 326 -15.45 52.46 33.61
N ARG A 327 -14.24 53.01 33.53
CA ARG A 327 -14.02 54.38 33.01
C ARG A 327 -14.37 54.53 31.54
N ILE A 328 -14.13 53.50 30.74
CA ILE A 328 -14.52 53.48 29.32
C ILE A 328 -16.06 53.45 29.19
N GLY A 329 -16.73 52.72 30.09
CA GLY A 329 -18.18 52.65 30.17
C GLY A 329 -18.80 51.52 29.34
N GLY A 330 -20.05 51.18 29.68
CA GLY A 330 -20.82 50.13 29.02
C GLY A 330 -21.10 50.45 27.56
N GLY A 331 -21.11 49.43 26.71
CA GLY A 331 -21.39 49.58 25.27
C GLY A 331 -20.17 49.72 24.37
N VAL A 332 -18.97 49.98 24.92
CA VAL A 332 -17.74 50.16 24.13
C VAL A 332 -16.99 48.84 23.93
N ASN A 333 -16.64 48.55 22.67
CA ASN A 333 -15.77 47.43 22.31
C ASN A 333 -14.31 47.81 22.54
N ILE A 334 -13.61 47.07 23.42
CA ILE A 334 -12.18 47.25 23.64
C ILE A 334 -11.39 46.01 23.27
N GLN A 335 -10.27 46.17 22.56
CA GLN A 335 -9.38 45.07 22.24
C GLN A 335 -8.43 44.76 23.40
N VAL A 336 -8.08 43.49 23.57
CA VAL A 336 -7.07 43.05 24.56
C VAL A 336 -5.74 43.77 24.38
N TYR A 337 -5.39 44.16 23.15
CA TYR A 337 -4.16 44.90 22.88
C TYR A 337 -4.17 46.30 23.51
N ASP A 338 -5.31 46.99 23.50
CA ASP A 338 -5.45 48.31 24.10
C ASP A 338 -5.40 48.25 25.62
N ILE A 339 -6.00 47.22 26.22
CA ILE A 339 -5.92 46.95 27.67
C ILE A 339 -4.47 46.66 28.06
N ASN A 340 -3.77 45.81 27.30
CA ASN A 340 -2.34 45.55 27.55
C ASN A 340 -1.48 46.80 27.41
N ARG A 341 -1.75 47.64 26.40
CA ARG A 341 -1.05 48.92 26.23
C ARG A 341 -1.28 49.82 27.45
N TYR A 342 -2.51 49.91 27.93
CA TYR A 342 -2.87 50.68 29.12
C TYR A 342 -2.12 50.19 30.36
N ILE A 343 -2.14 48.88 30.62
CA ILE A 343 -1.39 48.25 31.73
C ILE A 343 0.09 48.59 31.64
N ASN A 344 0.71 48.42 30.47
CA ASN A 344 2.14 48.64 30.29
C ASN A 344 2.57 50.11 30.49
N ASN A 345 1.63 51.05 30.33
CA ASN A 345 1.90 52.48 30.57
C ASN A 345 1.83 52.84 32.07
N HIS A 346 1.15 52.03 32.88
CA HIS A 346 0.89 52.33 34.30
C HIS A 346 1.60 51.36 35.26
N ILE A 347 1.99 50.18 34.79
CA ILE A 347 2.67 49.14 35.57
C ILE A 347 3.99 48.82 34.89
N LYS A 348 5.08 48.93 35.67
CA LYS A 348 6.40 48.45 35.24
C LYS A 348 6.37 46.92 35.18
N GLN A 349 6.97 46.37 34.13
CA GLN A 349 7.24 44.93 34.02
C GLN A 349 8.68 44.67 34.40
N ASN A 350 8.96 43.45 34.85
CA ASN A 350 10.33 43.00 35.04
C ASN A 350 11.16 43.23 33.75
N ILE A 351 12.25 43.98 33.88
CA ILE A 351 13.06 44.48 32.76
C ILE A 351 13.61 43.35 31.88
N HIS A 352 14.06 42.24 32.48
CA HIS A 352 14.62 41.11 31.76
C HIS A 352 13.52 40.33 31.01
N MET A 353 12.37 40.10 31.65
CA MET A 353 11.22 39.48 31.01
C MET A 353 10.72 40.31 29.83
N ALA A 354 10.65 41.63 29.98
CA ALA A 354 10.25 42.53 28.90
C ALA A 354 11.20 42.44 27.69
N ARG A 355 12.53 42.45 27.93
CA ARG A 355 13.54 42.30 26.86
C ARG A 355 13.42 40.95 26.14
N LEU A 356 13.21 39.85 26.87
CA LEU A 356 13.00 38.52 26.28
C LEU A 356 11.72 38.45 25.42
N ASN A 357 10.64 39.08 25.88
CA ASN A 357 9.40 39.17 25.13
C ASN A 357 9.56 39.97 23.82
N ILE A 358 10.33 41.07 23.85
CA ILE A 358 10.68 41.85 22.66
C ILE A 358 11.49 40.99 21.68
N ALA A 359 12.48 40.24 22.19
CA ALA A 359 13.31 39.35 21.39
C ALA A 359 12.47 38.28 20.66
N GLN A 360 11.54 37.61 21.34
CA GLN A 360 10.59 36.66 20.72
C GLN A 360 9.75 37.32 19.62
N TYR A 361 9.24 38.53 19.87
CA TYR A 361 8.45 39.26 18.90
C TYR A 361 9.26 39.67 17.65
N GLN A 362 10.49 40.14 17.84
CA GLN A 362 11.40 40.46 16.74
C GLN A 362 11.79 39.21 15.95
N ALA A 363 12.05 38.09 16.61
CA ALA A 363 12.34 36.81 15.97
C ALA A 363 11.17 36.35 15.08
N LYS A 364 9.93 36.48 15.58
CA LYS A 364 8.72 36.20 14.81
C LYS A 364 8.58 37.11 13.59
N LYS A 365 8.79 38.43 13.75
CA LYS A 365 8.76 39.38 12.62
C LYS A 365 9.78 39.02 11.54
N LYS A 366 11.01 38.69 11.95
CA LYS A 366 12.07 38.31 11.02
C LYS A 366 11.76 36.98 10.32
N ALA A 367 11.22 36.00 11.04
CA ALA A 367 10.78 34.74 10.44
C ALA A 367 9.67 34.97 9.41
N ALA A 368 8.69 35.83 9.71
CA ALA A 368 7.62 36.19 8.78
C ALA A 368 8.15 36.92 7.53
N ALA A 369 9.09 37.87 7.70
CA ALA A 369 9.76 38.55 6.58
C ALA A 369 10.53 37.58 5.67
N ASN A 370 11.06 36.50 6.24
CA ASN A 370 11.73 35.43 5.51
C ASN A 370 10.76 34.35 4.97
N GLY A 371 9.44 34.61 4.97
CA GLY A 371 8.42 33.72 4.38
C GLY A 371 7.89 32.63 5.31
N SER A 372 8.20 32.65 6.62
CA SER A 372 7.62 31.67 7.56
C SER A 372 6.13 31.92 7.77
N GLN A 373 5.33 30.86 7.64
CA GLN A 373 3.90 30.87 7.96
C GLN A 373 3.61 30.48 9.42
N SER A 374 4.64 30.24 10.23
CA SER A 374 4.47 29.83 11.62
C SER A 374 3.82 30.93 12.44
N LYS A 375 2.72 30.59 13.11
CA LYS A 375 2.05 31.49 14.07
C LYS A 375 2.77 31.51 15.43
N SER A 376 3.75 30.62 15.64
CA SER A 376 4.48 30.48 16.90
C SER A 376 5.15 31.78 17.34
N ARG A 377 5.18 32.00 18.65
CA ARG A 377 5.91 33.10 19.29
C ARG A 377 7.39 32.75 19.51
N PHE A 378 7.79 31.50 19.28
CA PHE A 378 9.11 31.02 19.63
C PHE A 378 10.20 31.68 18.80
N ALA A 379 11.26 32.12 19.47
CA ALA A 379 12.49 32.54 18.83
C ALA A 379 13.29 31.30 18.40
N TRP A 380 13.63 31.23 17.13
CA TRP A 380 14.34 30.09 16.51
C TRP A 380 15.77 29.87 17.03
N TYR A 381 16.32 30.86 17.74
CA TYR A 381 17.64 30.81 18.40
C TYR A 381 17.56 30.49 19.90
N LEU A 382 16.36 30.28 20.45
CA LEU A 382 16.14 29.85 21.82
C LEU A 382 15.76 28.37 21.87
N SER A 383 16.09 27.71 22.98
CA SER A 383 15.64 26.35 23.26
C SER A 383 14.13 26.33 23.47
N ARG A 384 13.54 25.13 23.42
CA ARG A 384 12.10 24.97 23.70
C ARG A 384 11.76 25.34 25.14
N GLU A 385 12.63 24.97 26.08
CA GLU A 385 12.47 25.29 27.49
C GLU A 385 12.55 26.80 27.74
N GLU A 386 13.57 27.47 27.20
CA GLU A 386 13.74 28.92 27.29
C GLU A 386 12.49 29.64 26.73
N ASN A 387 12.04 29.24 25.54
CA ASN A 387 10.85 29.83 24.93
C ASN A 387 9.58 29.69 25.78
N ASN A 388 9.44 28.57 26.50
CA ASN A 388 8.30 28.32 27.37
C ASN A 388 8.37 29.10 28.69
N LYS A 389 9.58 29.35 29.22
CA LYS A 389 9.79 30.18 30.43
C LYS A 389 9.52 31.67 30.18
N ILE A 390 9.58 32.14 28.93
CA ILE A 390 9.27 33.53 28.60
C ILE A 390 7.75 33.75 28.63
N ILE A 391 7.31 34.52 29.62
CA ILE A 391 5.90 34.77 29.87
C ILE A 391 5.45 36.03 29.16
N SER A 392 4.37 35.93 28.38
CA SER A 392 3.80 37.09 27.71
C SER A 392 2.79 37.82 28.61
N PRO A 393 2.94 39.14 28.84
CA PRO A 393 1.96 39.96 29.57
C PRO A 393 0.55 39.85 28.97
N PHE A 394 0.48 39.78 27.64
CA PHE A 394 -0.77 39.59 26.92
C PHE A 394 -1.56 38.38 27.39
N VAL A 395 -0.87 37.25 27.65
CA VAL A 395 -1.51 35.99 28.06
C VAL A 395 -2.05 36.10 29.48
N VAL A 396 -1.30 36.73 30.39
CA VAL A 396 -1.74 36.95 31.78
C VAL A 396 -3.00 37.81 31.82
N VAL A 397 -2.96 38.95 31.13
CA VAL A 397 -4.10 39.89 31.04
C VAL A 397 -5.30 39.23 30.38
N PHE A 398 -5.09 38.49 29.28
CA PHE A 398 -6.17 37.80 28.60
C PHE A 398 -6.87 36.77 29.48
N LYS A 399 -6.11 35.97 30.25
CA LYS A 399 -6.66 35.00 31.20
C LYS A 399 -7.52 35.67 32.28
N TYR A 400 -7.10 36.83 32.78
CA TYR A 400 -7.88 37.59 33.74
C TYR A 400 -9.17 38.16 33.14
N LEU A 401 -9.12 38.69 31.93
CA LEU A 401 -10.33 39.14 31.22
C LEU A 401 -11.31 37.99 31.00
N GLN A 402 -10.82 36.79 30.69
CA GLN A 402 -11.67 35.59 30.59
C GLN A 402 -12.32 35.22 31.93
N TYR A 403 -11.61 35.40 33.05
CA TYR A 403 -12.23 35.24 34.37
C TYR A 403 -13.33 36.26 34.61
N LEU A 404 -13.14 37.53 34.24
CA LEU A 404 -14.19 38.55 34.36
C LEU A 404 -15.41 38.23 33.48
N VAL A 405 -15.22 37.59 32.32
CA VAL A 405 -16.33 37.03 31.52
C VAL A 405 -17.06 35.92 32.28
N ASN A 406 -16.31 35.00 32.90
CA ASN A 406 -16.90 33.92 33.70
C ASN A 406 -17.63 34.43 34.95
N GLN A 407 -17.21 35.57 35.51
CA GLN A 407 -17.92 36.27 36.58
C GLN A 407 -19.09 37.13 36.08
N ASP A 408 -19.41 37.04 34.78
CA ASP A 408 -20.50 37.77 34.13
C ASP A 408 -20.36 39.30 34.17
N ILE A 409 -19.13 39.82 34.35
CA ILE A 409 -18.82 41.27 34.33
C ILE A 409 -18.63 41.75 32.89
N LEU A 410 -17.96 40.93 32.07
CA LEU A 410 -17.66 41.22 30.67
C LEU A 410 -18.43 40.32 29.71
N SER A 411 -18.77 40.82 28.53
CA SER A 411 -19.00 40.01 27.33
C SER A 411 -17.73 39.97 26.50
N ASN A 412 -17.56 38.90 25.71
CA ASN A 412 -16.44 38.77 24.80
C ASN A 412 -16.85 38.31 23.40
N ASN A 413 -16.08 38.75 22.40
CA ASN A 413 -16.05 38.22 21.06
C ASN A 413 -14.58 38.10 20.63
N ASN A 414 -14.02 36.89 20.73
CA ASN A 414 -12.59 36.61 20.53
C ASN A 414 -11.67 37.48 21.41
N LEU A 415 -11.03 38.50 20.81
CA LEU A 415 -10.10 39.42 21.46
C LEU A 415 -10.73 40.79 21.79
N VAL A 416 -12.05 40.91 21.64
CA VAL A 416 -12.82 42.12 21.94
C VAL A 416 -13.67 41.85 23.17
N PHE A 417 -13.62 42.78 24.13
CA PHE A 417 -14.35 42.71 25.39
C PHE A 417 -15.23 43.95 25.55
N GLN A 418 -16.33 43.80 26.26
CA GLN A 418 -17.26 44.89 26.56
C GLN A 418 -17.79 44.71 27.98
N ILE A 419 -17.84 45.80 28.75
CA ILE A 419 -18.39 45.79 30.10
C ILE A 419 -19.91 45.83 30.05
N LYS A 420 -20.57 44.97 30.83
CA LYS A 420 -22.03 44.80 30.79
C LYS A 420 -22.77 45.87 31.58
N ASP A 421 -22.16 46.35 32.66
CA ASP A 421 -22.79 47.27 33.60
C ASP A 421 -22.04 48.61 33.65
N LYS A 422 -22.77 49.68 33.97
CA LYS A 422 -22.22 51.03 34.10
C LYS A 422 -21.29 51.20 35.30
N ASP A 423 -21.52 50.44 36.37
CA ASP A 423 -20.77 50.49 37.62
C ASP A 423 -20.93 49.17 38.39
N ILE A 424 -20.09 48.98 39.41
CA ILE A 424 -20.03 47.75 40.20
C ILE A 424 -21.32 47.47 40.99
N ASP A 425 -22.05 48.51 41.38
CA ASP A 425 -23.29 48.37 42.15
C ASP A 425 -24.45 47.92 41.26
N SER A 426 -24.46 48.37 40.01
CA SER A 426 -25.38 47.92 38.97
C SER A 426 -25.16 46.43 38.66
N PHE A 427 -23.91 46.00 38.55
CA PHE A 427 -23.55 44.58 38.46
C PHE A 427 -24.10 43.78 39.65
N LYS A 428 -23.84 44.22 40.90
CA LYS A 428 -24.33 43.54 42.11
C LYS A 428 -25.85 43.37 42.10
N LYS A 429 -26.60 44.41 41.71
CA LYS A 429 -28.07 44.37 41.59
C LYS A 429 -28.52 43.35 40.53
N ARG A 430 -27.88 43.34 39.36
CA ARG A 430 -28.20 42.43 38.26
C ARG A 430 -27.98 40.96 38.65
N ILE A 431 -26.85 40.63 39.29
CA ILE A 431 -26.58 39.26 39.74
C ILE A 431 -27.56 38.79 40.80
N ILE A 432 -27.92 39.64 41.77
CA ILE A 432 -28.95 39.31 42.77
C ILE A 432 -30.28 39.01 42.09
N GLN A 433 -30.67 39.82 41.10
CA GLN A 433 -31.89 39.62 40.34
C GLN A 433 -31.85 38.32 39.52
N GLN A 434 -30.74 38.04 38.83
CA GLN A 434 -30.54 36.78 38.10
C GLN A 434 -30.66 35.57 39.02
N LYS A 435 -30.00 35.60 40.20
CA LYS A 435 -30.10 34.50 41.18
C LYS A 435 -31.54 34.26 41.63
N LYS A 436 -32.33 35.32 41.85
CA LYS A 436 -33.76 35.20 42.17
C LYS A 436 -34.56 34.55 41.05
N ILE A 437 -34.30 34.95 39.80
CA ILE A 437 -34.96 34.37 38.62
C ILE A 437 -34.59 32.88 38.47
N THR A 438 -33.31 32.52 38.58
CA THR A 438 -32.85 31.13 38.48
C THR A 438 -33.49 30.24 39.54
N ILE A 439 -33.60 30.70 40.78
CA ILE A 439 -34.29 29.96 41.85
C ILE A 439 -35.77 29.75 41.50
N MET A 440 -36.44 30.75 40.95
CA MET A 440 -37.85 30.67 40.54
C MET A 440 -38.05 29.68 39.38
N VAL A 441 -37.18 29.71 38.37
CA VAL A 441 -37.23 28.79 37.22
C VAL A 441 -36.97 27.35 37.66
N ASN A 442 -35.98 27.11 38.52
CA ASN A 442 -35.68 25.76 39.01
C ASN A 442 -36.84 25.17 39.82
N LYS A 443 -37.50 25.99 40.67
CA LYS A 443 -38.71 25.55 41.38
C LYS A 443 -39.84 25.16 40.42
N LYS A 444 -40.03 25.92 39.33
CA LYS A 444 -41.04 25.60 38.31
C LYS A 444 -40.73 24.29 37.58
N LEU A 445 -39.47 24.08 37.17
CA LEU A 445 -39.04 22.85 36.52
C LEU A 445 -39.21 21.62 37.43
N GLU A 446 -38.95 21.76 38.72
CA GLU A 446 -39.13 20.68 39.69
C GLU A 446 -40.62 20.32 39.89
N GLN A 447 -41.50 21.32 39.81
CA GLN A 447 -42.95 21.11 39.85
C GLN A 447 -43.45 20.41 38.58
N GLU A 448 -43.04 20.87 37.40
CA GLU A 448 -43.39 20.24 36.11
C GLU A 448 -42.90 18.78 36.04
N LYS A 449 -41.74 18.47 36.64
CA LYS A 449 -41.24 17.10 36.72
C LYS A 449 -42.13 16.20 37.57
N LYS A 450 -42.58 16.67 38.74
CA LYS A 450 -43.49 15.91 39.62
C LYS A 450 -44.84 15.64 38.95
N GLU A 451 -45.35 16.60 38.18
CA GLU A 451 -46.61 16.44 37.43
C GLU A 451 -46.48 15.35 36.36
N ARG A 452 -45.36 15.31 35.62
CA ARG A 452 -45.09 14.23 34.63
C ARG A 452 -45.00 12.85 35.26
N GLU A 453 -44.27 12.72 36.37
CA GLU A 453 -44.13 11.45 37.09
C GLU A 453 -45.49 10.93 37.59
N SER A 454 -46.37 11.82 38.05
CA SER A 454 -47.74 11.46 38.46
C SER A 454 -48.59 10.98 37.29
N GLN A 455 -48.44 11.58 36.10
CA GLN A 455 -49.21 11.22 34.91
C GLN A 455 -48.81 9.85 34.36
N GLU A 456 -47.50 9.55 34.33
CA GLU A 456 -46.99 8.23 33.92
C GLU A 456 -47.47 7.10 34.84
N LEU A 457 -47.61 7.36 36.14
CA LEU A 457 -48.09 6.37 37.11
C LEU A 457 -49.56 6.01 36.84
N LEU A 458 -50.39 7.01 36.50
CA LEU A 458 -51.80 6.81 36.20
C LEU A 458 -51.99 5.97 34.92
N GLU A 459 -51.22 6.26 33.88
CA GLU A 459 -51.26 5.50 32.61
C GLU A 459 -50.85 4.03 32.83
N LYS A 460 -49.81 3.78 33.63
CA LYS A 460 -49.40 2.41 33.99
C LYS A 460 -50.49 1.65 34.74
N TYR A 461 -51.17 2.31 35.68
CA TYR A 461 -52.26 1.70 36.43
C TYR A 461 -53.45 1.31 35.52
N GLN A 462 -53.83 2.19 34.60
CA GLN A 462 -54.88 1.91 33.62
C GLN A 462 -54.52 0.74 32.68
N ALA A 463 -53.28 0.67 32.20
CA ALA A 463 -52.81 -0.43 31.37
C ALA A 463 -52.84 -1.79 32.09
N GLN A 464 -52.50 -1.82 33.38
CA GLN A 464 -52.57 -3.03 34.20
C GLN A 464 -54.01 -3.54 34.36
N GLN A 465 -54.99 -2.65 34.55
CA GLN A 465 -56.40 -3.04 34.62
C GLN A 465 -56.91 -3.68 33.32
N LEU A 466 -56.51 -3.15 32.16
CA LEU A 466 -56.85 -3.72 30.85
C LEU A 466 -56.26 -5.12 30.65
N LEU A 467 -55.01 -5.33 31.04
CA LEU A 467 -54.35 -6.64 30.98
C LEU A 467 -55.02 -7.67 31.90
N ALA A 468 -55.47 -7.27 33.09
CA ALA A 468 -56.20 -8.13 34.01
C ALA A 468 -57.52 -8.60 33.39
N ARG A 469 -58.30 -7.70 32.76
CA ARG A 469 -59.53 -8.05 32.04
C ARG A 469 -59.28 -9.05 30.90
N ARG A 470 -58.20 -8.87 30.12
CA ARG A 470 -57.82 -9.81 29.05
C ARG A 470 -57.63 -11.25 29.55
N LYS A 471 -57.02 -11.42 30.72
CA LYS A 471 -56.75 -12.75 31.30
C LYS A 471 -58.00 -13.49 31.76
N THR A 472 -59.08 -12.77 32.08
CA THR A 472 -60.34 -13.40 32.55
C THR A 472 -61.20 -13.98 31.43
N ILE A 473 -60.89 -13.67 30.17
CA ILE A 473 -61.63 -14.18 29.01
C ILE A 473 -61.13 -15.59 28.68
N SER A 474 -62.02 -16.59 28.74
CA SER A 474 -61.67 -17.98 28.43
C SER A 474 -61.38 -18.18 26.94
N ILE A 475 -60.55 -19.18 26.62
CA ILE A 475 -60.24 -19.57 25.23
C ILE A 475 -61.54 -19.91 24.48
N GLU A 476 -62.48 -20.58 25.15
CA GLU A 476 -63.78 -20.95 24.58
C GLU A 476 -64.63 -19.73 24.20
N LYS A 477 -64.69 -18.70 25.05
CA LYS A 477 -65.37 -17.43 24.71
C LYS A 477 -64.69 -16.73 23.53
N ARG A 478 -63.35 -16.76 23.47
CA ARG A 478 -62.59 -16.20 22.35
C ARG A 478 -62.91 -16.92 21.05
N GLU A 479 -62.90 -18.26 21.04
CA GLU A 479 -63.21 -19.06 19.84
C GLU A 479 -64.65 -18.81 19.37
N LYS A 480 -65.62 -18.73 20.29
CA LYS A 480 -67.00 -18.38 19.95
C LYS A 480 -67.10 -16.99 19.30
N ARG A 481 -66.40 -15.98 19.84
CA ARG A 481 -66.35 -14.63 19.23
C ARG A 481 -65.70 -14.64 17.86
N ILE A 482 -64.69 -15.48 17.62
CA ILE A 482 -64.08 -15.63 16.29
C ILE A 482 -65.13 -16.13 15.29
N GLU A 483 -65.92 -17.13 15.67
CA GLU A 483 -66.98 -17.67 14.81
C GLU A 483 -68.04 -16.61 14.52
N GLU A 484 -68.47 -15.85 15.53
CA GLU A 484 -69.38 -14.71 15.35
C GLU A 484 -68.81 -13.68 14.35
N LEU A 485 -67.54 -13.29 14.50
CA LEU A 485 -66.90 -12.31 13.59
C LEU A 485 -66.85 -12.83 12.14
N ILE A 486 -66.54 -14.10 11.95
CA ILE A 486 -66.47 -14.72 10.62
C ILE A 486 -67.85 -14.77 9.98
N ILE A 487 -68.91 -15.09 10.73
CA ILE A 487 -70.29 -15.08 10.22
C ILE A 487 -70.63 -13.71 9.64
N PHE A 488 -70.31 -12.64 10.35
CA PHE A 488 -70.53 -11.28 9.85
C PHE A 488 -69.67 -10.98 8.62
N ASP A 489 -68.40 -11.41 8.60
CA ASP A 489 -67.53 -11.26 7.44
C ASP A 489 -68.09 -11.98 6.20
N THR A 490 -68.61 -13.20 6.36
CA THR A 490 -69.24 -13.98 5.30
C THR A 490 -70.49 -13.28 4.76
N VAL A 491 -71.35 -12.74 5.64
CA VAL A 491 -72.54 -11.98 5.22
C VAL A 491 -72.15 -10.76 4.37
N ILE A 492 -71.08 -10.05 4.73
CA ILE A 492 -70.55 -8.95 3.93
C ILE A 492 -70.07 -9.42 2.57
N PHE A 493 -69.37 -10.56 2.50
CA PHE A 493 -68.89 -11.11 1.24
C PHE A 493 -70.04 -11.49 0.31
N ASP A 494 -70.94 -12.34 0.78
CA ASP A 494 -72.01 -12.92 -0.04
C ASP A 494 -73.05 -11.88 -0.46
N SER A 495 -73.41 -10.96 0.45
CA SER A 495 -74.56 -10.05 0.25
C SER A 495 -74.16 -8.62 -0.09
N CYS A 496 -72.92 -8.21 0.19
CA CYS A 496 -72.46 -6.82 0.00
C CYS A 496 -71.25 -6.71 -0.95
N GLY A 497 -70.94 -7.77 -1.70
CA GLY A 497 -69.83 -7.79 -2.65
C GLY A 497 -68.46 -7.65 -1.99
N GLY A 498 -68.33 -8.06 -0.72
CA GLY A 498 -67.08 -8.01 0.03
C GLY A 498 -66.75 -6.67 0.69
N ILE A 499 -67.54 -5.61 0.52
CA ILE A 499 -67.21 -4.30 1.10
C ILE A 499 -68.01 -4.07 2.39
N GLY A 500 -67.31 -4.08 3.53
CA GLY A 500 -67.87 -3.86 4.86
C GLY A 500 -67.17 -2.77 5.66
N TYR A 501 -67.75 -2.36 6.78
CA TYR A 501 -67.17 -1.38 7.69
C TYR A 501 -67.11 -1.97 9.10
N ARG A 502 -65.91 -2.04 9.66
CA ARG A 502 -65.64 -2.65 10.96
C ARG A 502 -65.75 -1.63 12.07
N CYS A 503 -66.51 -1.94 13.11
CA CYS A 503 -66.58 -1.12 14.32
C CYS A 503 -65.25 -1.17 15.09
N CYS A 504 -64.67 -0.03 15.48
CA CYS A 504 -63.45 0.02 16.29
C CYS A 504 -63.68 -0.46 17.73
N ASN A 505 -64.92 -0.41 18.23
CA ASN A 505 -65.28 -0.92 19.53
C ASN A 505 -65.47 -2.45 19.50
N CYS A 506 -66.50 -2.97 18.81
CA CYS A 506 -66.83 -4.39 18.85
C CYS A 506 -66.22 -5.26 17.73
N HIS A 507 -65.51 -4.66 16.77
CA HIS A 507 -64.82 -5.33 15.67
C HIS A 507 -65.67 -6.17 14.69
N PHE A 508 -67.01 -6.13 14.80
CA PHE A 508 -67.90 -6.69 13.79
C PHE A 508 -67.91 -5.85 12.52
N ASN A 509 -67.95 -6.53 11.38
CA ASN A 509 -68.06 -5.93 10.06
C ASN A 509 -69.54 -5.78 9.67
N LEU A 510 -69.92 -4.58 9.23
CA LEU A 510 -71.31 -4.23 8.94
C LEU A 510 -71.46 -3.64 7.52
N PRO A 511 -72.61 -3.87 6.85
CA PRO A 511 -72.90 -3.19 5.61
C PRO A 511 -72.98 -1.68 5.83
N LYS A 512 -72.55 -0.88 4.84
CA LYS A 512 -72.60 0.59 4.93
C LYS A 512 -73.99 1.12 5.27
N LYS A 513 -75.04 0.48 4.73
CA LYS A 513 -76.45 0.90 4.91
C LYS A 513 -76.95 0.75 6.36
N THR A 514 -76.27 -0.06 7.16
CA THR A 514 -76.63 -0.35 8.57
C THR A 514 -75.97 0.61 9.55
N ILE A 515 -75.02 1.43 9.12
CA ILE A 515 -74.34 2.42 9.97
C ILE A 515 -75.13 3.72 9.89
N SER A 516 -75.62 4.21 11.04
CA SER A 516 -76.33 5.48 11.10
C SER A 516 -75.36 6.66 10.86
N THR A 517 -75.90 7.82 10.51
CA THR A 517 -75.11 9.05 10.32
C THR A 517 -74.40 9.54 11.59
N GLU A 518 -74.73 9.01 12.76
CA GLU A 518 -74.13 9.36 14.05
C GLU A 518 -73.02 8.39 14.49
N PHE A 519 -72.54 7.53 13.58
CA PHE A 519 -71.51 6.51 13.88
C PHE A 519 -71.90 5.58 15.04
N PHE A 520 -73.19 5.30 15.16
CA PHE A 520 -73.71 4.35 16.13
C PHE A 520 -73.57 2.93 15.60
N CYS A 521 -72.99 2.03 16.40
CA CYS A 521 -72.90 0.61 16.03
C CYS A 521 -74.16 -0.15 16.43
N PRO A 522 -74.95 -0.70 15.49
CA PRO A 522 -76.16 -1.44 15.81
C PRO A 522 -75.87 -2.76 16.54
N ILE A 523 -74.62 -3.25 16.53
CA ILE A 523 -74.23 -4.47 17.24
C ILE A 523 -73.92 -4.18 18.70
N CYS A 524 -73.03 -3.22 18.98
CA CYS A 524 -72.62 -2.96 20.36
C CYS A 524 -73.32 -1.80 21.06
N GLY A 525 -74.18 -1.06 20.36
CA GLY A 525 -74.98 0.01 20.92
C GLY A 525 -74.19 1.26 21.35
N VAL A 526 -72.94 1.41 20.88
CA VAL A 526 -72.04 2.50 21.28
C VAL A 526 -71.62 3.31 20.05
N ILE A 527 -71.45 4.62 20.22
CA ILE A 527 -70.86 5.49 19.20
C ILE A 527 -69.38 5.12 19.06
N SER A 528 -68.98 4.70 17.86
CA SER A 528 -67.63 4.21 17.61
C SER A 528 -67.15 4.62 16.22
N GLU A 529 -65.84 4.77 16.06
CA GLU A 529 -65.25 4.92 14.72
C GLU A 529 -65.40 3.62 13.92
N PHE A 530 -65.48 3.74 12.59
CA PHE A 530 -65.58 2.60 11.68
C PHE A 530 -64.48 2.63 10.63
N THR A 531 -63.84 1.48 10.43
CA THR A 531 -62.81 1.30 9.41
C THR A 531 -63.35 0.50 8.24
N LEU A 532 -63.20 1.01 7.02
CA LEU A 532 -63.55 0.28 5.79
C LEU A 532 -62.68 -0.98 5.67
N GLU A 533 -63.31 -2.13 5.41
CA GLU A 533 -62.67 -3.42 5.24
C GLU A 533 -63.18 -4.07 3.94
N ILE A 534 -62.26 -4.69 3.19
CA ILE A 534 -62.58 -5.44 1.98
C ILE A 534 -62.32 -6.92 2.27
N ILE A 535 -63.39 -7.70 2.20
CA ILE A 535 -63.43 -9.13 2.46
C ILE A 535 -63.44 -9.84 1.12
N THR A 536 -62.48 -10.73 0.92
CA THR A 536 -62.33 -11.55 -0.28
C THR A 536 -62.56 -13.02 0.06
N GLN A 537 -62.76 -13.88 -0.95
CA GLN A 537 -62.88 -15.32 -0.72
C GLN A 537 -61.63 -15.87 0.01
N ASP A 538 -60.43 -15.48 -0.44
CA ASP A 538 -59.16 -15.84 0.23
C ASP A 538 -59.08 -15.37 1.69
N TYR A 539 -59.67 -14.20 2.00
CA TYR A 539 -59.77 -13.73 3.38
C TYR A 539 -60.65 -14.66 4.23
N LEU A 540 -61.80 -15.08 3.71
CA LEU A 540 -62.73 -15.97 4.42
C LEU A 540 -62.16 -17.38 4.60
N ASP A 541 -61.53 -17.93 3.57
CA ASP A 541 -60.92 -19.27 3.59
C ASP A 541 -59.87 -19.40 4.72
N THR A 542 -59.25 -18.28 5.10
CA THR A 542 -58.24 -18.22 6.17
C THR A 542 -58.68 -17.42 7.39
N ALA A 543 -59.94 -17.00 7.49
CA ALA A 543 -60.40 -16.03 8.49
C ALA A 543 -60.25 -16.55 9.93
N LYS A 544 -60.50 -17.84 10.17
CA LYS A 544 -60.36 -18.46 11.51
C LYS A 544 -58.93 -18.35 12.03
N ASP A 545 -57.95 -18.68 11.20
CA ASP A 545 -56.54 -18.57 11.58
C ASP A 545 -56.10 -17.12 11.71
N ARG A 546 -56.56 -16.23 10.82
CA ARG A 546 -56.30 -14.78 10.92
C ARG A 546 -56.79 -14.21 12.24
N TYR A 547 -57.99 -14.58 12.69
CA TYR A 547 -58.55 -14.11 13.95
C TYR A 547 -57.92 -14.75 15.19
N ARG A 548 -57.46 -16.01 15.11
CA ARG A 548 -56.64 -16.62 16.17
C ARG A 548 -55.30 -15.93 16.35
N CYS A 549 -54.71 -15.47 15.25
CA CYS A 549 -53.41 -14.79 15.23
C CYS A 549 -53.49 -13.29 15.54
N ASN A 550 -54.67 -12.71 15.74
CA ASN A 550 -54.82 -11.30 16.10
C ASN A 550 -55.67 -11.09 17.37
N ASN A 551 -55.57 -9.89 17.94
CA ASN A 551 -56.25 -9.55 19.20
C ASN A 551 -57.69 -9.04 19.00
N LYS A 552 -58.16 -8.83 17.77
CA LYS A 552 -59.49 -8.25 17.52
C LYS A 552 -60.63 -9.01 18.22
N PRO A 553 -60.66 -10.36 18.28
CA PRO A 553 -61.70 -11.08 19.03
C PRO A 553 -61.61 -10.84 20.54
N LEU A 554 -60.39 -10.72 21.07
CA LEU A 554 -60.16 -10.45 22.48
C LEU A 554 -60.54 -9.01 22.83
N ASP A 555 -60.14 -8.05 22.00
CA ASP A 555 -60.47 -6.64 22.15
C ASP A 555 -61.98 -6.41 22.05
N SER A 556 -62.62 -7.10 21.11
CA SER A 556 -64.08 -7.15 20.95
C SER A 556 -64.78 -7.66 22.21
N LEU A 557 -64.23 -8.66 22.89
CA LEU A 557 -64.81 -9.20 24.12
C LEU A 557 -64.59 -8.28 25.34
N ILE A 558 -63.54 -7.47 25.35
CA ILE A 558 -63.29 -6.49 26.42
C ILE A 558 -64.23 -5.30 26.30
N SER A 559 -64.37 -4.80 25.07
CA SER A 559 -65.18 -3.62 24.75
C SER A 559 -66.67 -3.95 24.62
N TYR A 560 -66.98 -5.18 24.21
CA TYR A 560 -68.32 -5.67 23.98
C TYR A 560 -68.45 -7.16 24.39
N PRO A 561 -68.50 -7.44 25.70
CA PRO A 561 -68.76 -8.77 26.22
C PRO A 561 -70.25 -9.11 25.99
N ASN A 562 -70.57 -9.92 24.97
CA ASN A 562 -71.89 -10.56 24.93
C ASN A 562 -71.87 -11.61 26.05
N GLU A 563 -72.88 -11.64 26.94
CA GLU A 563 -72.98 -12.65 27.99
C GLU A 563 -73.03 -14.08 27.43
#